data_AF-A0A9N9K5J4-F1
#
_entry.id   AF-A0A9N9K5J4-F1
#
_cell.length_a   1.000
_cell.length_b   1.000
_cell.length_c   1.000
_cell.angle_alpha   90.00
_cell.angle_beta   90.00
_cell.angle_gamma   90.00
#
_symmetry.space_group_name_H-M   'P 1'
#
loop_
_entity.id
_entity.type
_entity.pdbx_description
1 polymer ?
#
loop_
_entity_poly.entity_id
_entity_poly.type
_entity_poly.pdbx_seq_one_letter_code
_entity_poly.pdbx_strand_id
1 'polypeptide(L)'
;MSEDFEDLVSTHEALKTIFPQASNEEITKYEKQLSSVKNLDPVLIISPNQAWINQHGWPAYHAVMDAFATNGLQNRRRDENSRCVFHFATVTELYTVRRNIYNLFPNAFYDSPSRQAQLTNAQLQPIGTAWILTKVGVRSSDFGEDDRFFITM
;
A
#
# COMPACT_ATOMS: atom_id res chain seq x y z
N MET A 1 -33.61 10.28 5.66
CA MET A 1 -32.19 10.63 5.46
C MET A 1 -31.43 9.88 6.55
N SER A 2 -31.28 8.57 6.39
CA SER A 2 -30.31 7.82 5.57
C SER A 2 -29.23 7.29 6.50
N GLU A 3 -29.45 6.06 6.96
CA GLU A 3 -28.65 5.23 7.88
C GLU A 3 -27.34 4.72 7.22
N ASP A 4 -26.79 5.42 6.21
CA ASP A 4 -25.73 4.90 5.33
C ASP A 4 -24.30 5.30 5.74
N PHE A 5 -24.06 5.63 7.02
CA PHE A 5 -22.74 6.04 7.51
C PHE A 5 -22.23 5.25 8.73
N GLU A 6 -22.86 4.12 9.08
CA GLU A 6 -22.52 3.35 10.29
C GLU A 6 -21.14 2.67 10.26
N ASP A 7 -20.51 2.47 9.09
CA ASP A 7 -19.23 1.75 8.97
C ASP A 7 -17.99 2.63 8.71
N LEU A 8 -18.14 3.96 8.72
CA LEU A 8 -17.01 4.87 8.51
C LEU A 8 -16.22 5.07 9.80
N VAL A 9 -15.08 4.39 9.92
CA VAL A 9 -14.11 4.63 11.00
C VAL A 9 -13.30 5.90 10.73
N SER A 10 -12.76 6.50 11.80
CA SER A 10 -11.84 7.62 11.63
C SER A 10 -10.53 7.17 10.97
N THR A 11 -9.85 8.08 10.26
CA THR A 11 -8.53 7.82 9.65
C THR A 11 -7.51 7.29 10.68
N HIS A 12 -7.56 7.79 11.91
CA HIS A 12 -6.73 7.30 13.02
C HIS A 12 -6.97 5.80 13.31
N GLU A 13 -8.22 5.40 13.46
CA GLU A 13 -8.57 4.00 13.75
C GLU A 13 -8.19 3.07 12.60
N ALA A 14 -8.45 3.49 11.35
CA ALA A 14 -8.01 2.73 10.17
C ALA A 14 -6.48 2.52 10.17
N LEU A 15 -5.70 3.57 10.46
CA LEU A 15 -4.24 3.46 10.53
C LEU A 15 -3.77 2.53 11.66
N LYS A 16 -4.47 2.50 12.81
CA LYS A 16 -4.17 1.56 13.89
C LYS A 16 -4.51 0.11 13.53
N THR A 17 -5.55 -0.10 12.75
CA THR A 17 -5.85 -1.44 12.19
C THR A 17 -4.76 -1.88 11.22
N ILE A 18 -4.30 -0.99 10.34
CA ILE A 18 -3.28 -1.30 9.32
C ILE A 18 -1.88 -1.47 9.95
N PHE A 19 -1.55 -0.66 10.94
CA PHE A 19 -0.25 -0.65 11.63
C PHE A 19 -0.41 -0.84 13.14
N PRO A 20 -0.79 -2.04 13.61
CA PRO A 20 -1.08 -2.28 15.03
C PRO A 20 0.13 -2.11 15.95
N GLN A 21 1.35 -2.07 15.38
CA GLN A 21 2.61 -1.91 16.12
C GLN A 21 3.21 -0.50 16.00
N ALA A 22 2.61 0.41 15.22
CA ALA A 22 3.12 1.77 15.07
C ALA A 22 2.85 2.60 16.33
N SER A 23 3.75 3.53 16.65
CA SER A 23 3.54 4.46 17.75
C SER A 23 2.45 5.49 17.43
N ASN A 24 1.86 6.12 18.44
CA ASN A 24 0.88 7.19 18.20
C ASN A 24 1.50 8.37 17.42
N GLU A 25 2.80 8.65 17.60
CA GLU A 25 3.51 9.67 16.82
C GLU A 25 3.61 9.29 15.34
N GLU A 26 3.89 8.02 15.03
CA GLU A 26 3.90 7.51 13.64
C GLU A 26 2.51 7.59 13.01
N ILE A 27 1.47 7.15 13.75
CA ILE A 27 0.07 7.27 13.31
C ILE A 27 -0.27 8.73 13.02
N THR A 28 0.05 9.66 13.93
CA THR A 28 -0.20 11.10 13.75
C THR A 28 0.50 11.66 12.51
N LYS A 29 1.73 11.19 12.23
CA LYS A 29 2.47 11.57 11.02
C LYS A 29 1.74 11.10 9.77
N TYR A 30 1.26 9.85 9.75
CA TYR A 30 0.49 9.31 8.62
C TYR A 30 -0.84 10.04 8.44
N GLU A 31 -1.56 10.35 9.53
CA GLU A 31 -2.77 11.16 9.47
C GLU A 31 -2.52 12.54 8.85
N LYS A 32 -1.43 13.20 9.24
CA LYS A 32 -1.05 14.48 8.66
C LYS A 32 -0.78 14.36 7.16
N GLN A 33 -0.09 13.30 6.73
CA GLN A 33 0.11 13.01 5.31
C GLN A 33 -1.23 12.79 4.59
N LEU A 34 -2.16 12.03 5.18
CA LEU A 34 -3.49 11.80 4.61
C LEU A 34 -4.38 13.05 4.60
N SER A 35 -4.13 14.01 5.49
CA SER A 35 -4.91 15.25 5.55
C SER A 35 -4.73 16.13 4.32
N SER A 36 -3.57 16.04 3.63
CA SER A 36 -3.25 16.79 2.42
C SER A 36 -3.80 16.15 1.14
N VAL A 37 -4.27 14.90 1.22
CA VAL A 37 -4.84 14.15 0.10
C VAL A 37 -6.20 14.73 -0.29
N LYS A 38 -6.40 14.93 -1.59
CA LYS A 38 -7.66 15.45 -2.14
C LYS A 38 -8.75 14.39 -2.03
N ASN A 39 -10.01 14.82 -1.93
CA ASN A 39 -11.13 13.90 -1.92
C ASN A 39 -11.13 13.03 -3.19
N LEU A 40 -11.44 11.75 -3.04
CA LEU A 40 -11.47 10.73 -4.09
C LEU A 40 -10.11 10.30 -4.69
N ASP A 41 -9.00 10.94 -4.31
CA ASP A 41 -7.69 10.46 -4.71
C ASP A 41 -7.38 9.15 -3.94
N PRO A 42 -6.99 8.06 -4.62
CA PRO A 42 -6.68 6.81 -3.95
C PRO A 42 -5.32 6.89 -3.23
N VAL A 43 -5.29 6.34 -2.04
CA VAL A 43 -4.08 6.13 -1.26
C VAL A 43 -3.82 4.63 -1.13
N LEU A 44 -2.64 4.21 -1.51
CA LEU A 44 -2.15 2.87 -1.19
C LEU A 44 -1.38 2.94 0.13
N ILE A 45 -1.76 2.10 1.08
CA ILE A 45 -1.02 1.88 2.31
C ILE A 45 -0.48 0.46 2.28
N ILE A 46 0.82 0.28 2.51
CA ILE A 46 1.47 -1.04 2.54
C ILE A 46 1.92 -1.32 3.96
N SER A 47 1.37 -2.37 4.58
CA SER A 47 1.92 -2.92 5.81
C SER A 47 2.98 -3.98 5.48
N PRO A 48 4.16 -3.95 6.13
CA PRO A 48 5.28 -4.81 5.77
C PRO A 48 5.03 -6.28 6.12
N ASN A 49 5.45 -7.20 5.24
CA ASN A 49 5.51 -8.63 5.56
C ASN A 49 6.89 -9.01 6.10
N GLN A 50 6.98 -9.31 7.39
CA GLN A 50 8.25 -9.66 8.03
C GLN A 50 8.87 -10.95 7.47
N ALA A 51 8.07 -11.92 7.01
CA ALA A 51 8.60 -13.14 6.41
C ALA A 51 9.33 -12.85 5.09
N TRP A 52 8.78 -11.94 4.27
CA TRP A 52 9.44 -11.48 3.06
C TRP A 52 10.71 -10.70 3.37
N ILE A 53 10.67 -9.80 4.36
CA ILE A 53 11.83 -9.02 4.79
C ILE A 53 12.94 -9.93 5.34
N ASN A 54 12.59 -11.00 6.07
CA ASN A 54 13.58 -11.97 6.54
C ASN A 54 14.25 -12.74 5.39
N GLN A 55 13.55 -12.92 4.26
CA GLN A 55 14.07 -13.59 3.08
C GLN A 55 14.95 -12.68 2.21
N HIS A 56 14.56 -11.41 2.02
CA HIS A 56 15.19 -10.50 1.04
C HIS A 56 15.97 -9.34 1.67
N GLY A 57 15.72 -9.05 2.94
CA GLY A 57 16.34 -7.97 3.71
C GLY A 57 15.66 -6.61 3.59
N TRP A 58 15.89 -5.76 4.59
CA TRP A 58 15.42 -4.37 4.61
C TRP A 58 15.89 -3.52 3.42
N PRO A 59 17.14 -3.66 2.90
CA PRO A 59 17.54 -2.91 1.71
C PRO A 59 16.68 -3.22 0.48
N ALA A 60 16.31 -4.48 0.27
CA ALA A 60 15.43 -4.87 -0.82
C ALA A 60 14.00 -4.32 -0.62
N TYR A 61 13.49 -4.39 0.62
CA TYR A 61 12.19 -3.79 0.96
C TYR A 61 12.15 -2.30 0.65
N HIS A 62 13.14 -1.54 1.11
CA HIS A 62 13.23 -0.11 0.85
C HIS A 62 13.35 0.21 -0.65
N ALA A 63 14.08 -0.59 -1.43
CA ALA A 63 14.18 -0.38 -2.87
C ALA A 63 12.81 -0.48 -3.57
N VAL A 64 11.97 -1.45 -3.16
CA VAL A 64 10.61 -1.60 -3.72
C VAL A 64 9.72 -0.44 -3.29
N MET A 65 9.75 -0.04 -2.01
CA MET A 65 8.96 1.10 -1.52
C MET A 65 9.39 2.42 -2.18
N ASP A 66 10.69 2.64 -2.35
CA ASP A 66 11.23 3.81 -3.05
C ASP A 66 10.82 3.80 -4.53
N ALA A 67 10.72 2.62 -5.16
CA ALA A 67 10.19 2.49 -6.51
C ALA A 67 8.69 2.84 -6.57
N PHE A 68 7.85 2.39 -5.64
CA PHE A 68 6.45 2.84 -5.54
C PHE A 68 6.35 4.37 -5.41
N ALA A 69 7.21 4.95 -4.58
CA ALA A 69 7.21 6.39 -4.34
C ALA A 69 7.61 7.21 -5.58
N THR A 70 8.47 6.67 -6.47
CA THR A 70 9.13 7.44 -7.53
C THR A 70 8.81 7.01 -8.96
N ASN A 71 8.18 5.84 -9.17
CA ASN A 71 7.93 5.32 -10.52
C ASN A 71 7.18 6.33 -11.39
N GLY A 72 7.73 6.62 -12.57
CA GLY A 72 7.14 7.56 -13.54
C GLY A 72 7.17 9.04 -13.12
N LEU A 73 7.85 9.41 -12.03
CA LEU A 73 7.96 10.79 -11.56
C LEU A 73 9.35 11.38 -11.81
N GLN A 74 9.38 12.69 -12.08
CA GLN A 74 10.61 13.48 -12.16
C GLN A 74 10.77 14.30 -10.88
N ASN A 75 11.79 13.96 -10.07
CA ASN A 75 12.16 14.69 -8.84
C ASN A 75 11.01 14.88 -7.83
N ARG A 76 10.04 13.96 -7.80
CA ARG A 76 8.90 13.98 -6.88
C ARG A 76 8.69 12.59 -6.27
N ARG A 77 8.07 12.56 -5.10
CA ARG A 77 7.68 11.34 -4.38
C ARG A 77 6.21 11.40 -3.98
N ARG A 78 5.56 10.24 -3.95
CA ARG A 78 4.14 10.07 -3.56
C ARG A 78 3.93 9.87 -2.06
N ASP A 79 5.00 9.70 -1.30
CA ASP A 79 4.95 9.09 0.03
C ASP A 79 5.42 9.98 1.17
N GLU A 80 5.81 11.23 0.89
CA GLU A 80 6.46 12.11 1.89
C GLU A 80 7.63 11.43 2.65
N ASN A 81 8.33 10.50 1.99
CA ASN A 81 9.38 9.63 2.57
C ASN A 81 8.91 8.67 3.69
N SER A 82 7.60 8.39 3.77
CA SER A 82 7.05 7.41 4.72
C SER A 82 7.40 5.96 4.35
N ARG A 83 7.58 5.66 3.05
CA ARG A 83 7.76 4.30 2.51
C ARG A 83 6.64 3.31 2.85
N CYS A 84 5.45 3.80 3.18
CA CYS A 84 4.30 2.97 3.48
C CYS A 84 2.96 3.58 3.06
N VAL A 85 2.84 4.90 2.98
CA VAL A 85 1.62 5.60 2.55
C VAL A 85 1.92 6.31 1.23
N PHE A 86 1.22 5.95 0.15
CA PHE A 86 1.47 6.44 -1.21
C PHE A 86 0.22 7.05 -1.82
N HIS A 87 0.32 8.32 -2.22
CA HIS A 87 -0.80 9.06 -2.83
C HIS A 87 -0.74 9.02 -4.36
N PHE A 88 -1.87 8.70 -4.99
CA PHE A 88 -2.03 8.69 -6.46
C PHE A 88 -3.14 9.64 -6.88
N ALA A 89 -3.02 10.23 -8.08
CA ALA A 89 -4.04 11.12 -8.62
C ALA A 89 -5.26 10.36 -9.14
N THR A 90 -5.08 9.09 -9.54
CA THR A 90 -6.17 8.24 -10.03
C THR A 90 -5.91 6.77 -9.72
N VAL A 91 -6.97 5.97 -9.71
CA VAL A 91 -6.87 4.50 -9.60
C VAL A 91 -6.09 3.91 -10.80
N THR A 92 -6.22 4.52 -11.98
CA THR A 92 -5.46 4.12 -13.18
C THR A 92 -3.95 4.29 -12.97
N GLU A 93 -3.54 5.40 -12.35
CA GLU A 93 -2.12 5.63 -12.02
C GLU A 93 -1.61 4.59 -11.02
N LEU A 94 -2.38 4.33 -9.94
CA LEU A 94 -2.06 3.32 -8.93
C LEU A 94 -1.77 1.95 -9.56
N TYR A 95 -2.69 1.42 -10.37
CA TYR A 95 -2.52 0.10 -10.98
C TYR A 95 -1.50 0.09 -12.14
N THR A 96 -1.23 1.24 -12.76
CA THR A 96 -0.11 1.39 -13.70
C THR A 96 1.22 1.24 -12.95
N VAL A 97 1.38 1.92 -11.81
CA VAL A 97 2.57 1.79 -10.97
C VAL A 97 2.70 0.35 -10.46
N ARG A 98 1.62 -0.27 -9.94
CA ARG A 98 1.64 -1.70 -9.55
C ARG A 98 2.23 -2.60 -10.64
N ARG A 99 1.77 -2.45 -11.89
CA ARG A 99 2.27 -3.24 -13.03
C ARG A 99 3.76 -2.98 -13.29
N ASN A 100 4.19 -1.73 -13.24
CA ASN A 100 5.59 -1.37 -13.42
C ASN A 100 6.47 -1.94 -12.31
N ILE A 101 6.00 -1.91 -11.05
CA ILE A 101 6.72 -2.50 -9.92
C ILE A 101 6.81 -4.01 -10.06
N TYR A 102 5.77 -4.71 -10.51
CA TYR A 102 5.86 -6.13 -10.81
C TYR A 102 6.95 -6.45 -11.85
N ASN A 103 7.04 -5.65 -12.91
CA ASN A 103 8.08 -5.83 -13.93
C ASN A 103 9.51 -5.58 -13.41
N LEU A 104 9.67 -4.66 -12.44
CA LEU A 104 10.97 -4.32 -11.87
C LEU A 104 11.39 -5.24 -10.72
N PHE A 105 10.42 -5.67 -9.90
CA PHE A 105 10.60 -6.43 -8.67
C PHE A 105 9.60 -7.58 -8.61
N PRO A 106 9.72 -8.59 -9.50
CA PRO A 106 8.77 -9.70 -9.53
C PRO A 106 8.73 -10.48 -8.21
N ASN A 107 9.84 -10.55 -7.47
CA ASN A 107 9.93 -11.17 -6.16
C ASN A 107 9.16 -10.44 -5.05
N ALA A 108 8.67 -9.22 -5.27
CA ALA A 108 7.78 -8.55 -4.32
C ALA A 108 6.34 -9.08 -4.33
N PHE A 109 5.99 -9.91 -5.33
CA PHE A 109 4.65 -10.42 -5.55
C PHE A 109 4.59 -11.92 -5.26
N TYR A 110 3.45 -12.36 -4.71
CA TYR A 110 3.13 -13.75 -4.49
C TYR A 110 2.88 -14.49 -5.81
N ASP A 111 3.57 -15.61 -6.01
CA ASP A 111 3.29 -16.52 -7.12
C ASP A 111 1.98 -17.26 -6.87
N SER A 112 1.02 -17.19 -7.79
CA SER A 112 -0.24 -17.93 -7.65
C SER A 112 -0.01 -19.45 -7.60
N PRO A 113 -0.90 -20.26 -7.01
CA PRO A 113 -0.69 -21.71 -6.87
C PRO A 113 -0.40 -22.43 -8.19
N SER A 114 -1.01 -21.99 -9.28
CA SER A 114 -0.75 -22.51 -10.63
C SER A 114 0.68 -22.23 -11.11
N ARG A 115 1.23 -21.06 -10.78
CA ARG A 115 2.63 -20.70 -11.10
C ARG A 115 3.62 -21.41 -10.18
N GLN A 116 3.29 -21.59 -8.90
CA GLN A 116 4.14 -22.31 -7.95
C GLN A 116 4.44 -23.74 -8.42
N ALA A 117 3.44 -24.43 -8.99
CA ALA A 117 3.62 -25.78 -9.53
C ALA A 117 4.63 -25.86 -10.70
N GLN A 118 5.00 -24.72 -11.29
CA GLN A 118 5.90 -24.61 -12.43
C GLN A 118 7.28 -24.04 -12.07
N LEU A 119 7.46 -23.53 -10.85
CA LEU A 119 8.66 -22.81 -10.42
C LEU A 119 9.40 -23.56 -9.31
N THR A 120 10.70 -23.77 -9.49
CA THR A 120 11.55 -24.39 -8.46
C THR A 120 11.77 -23.49 -7.24
N ASN A 121 11.70 -22.17 -7.42
CA ASN A 121 11.90 -21.16 -6.37
C ASN A 121 10.73 -20.16 -6.36
N ALA A 122 9.51 -20.66 -6.15
CA ALA A 122 8.33 -19.82 -6.15
C ALA A 122 8.32 -18.82 -4.96
N GLN A 123 7.83 -17.61 -5.20
CA GLN A 123 7.67 -16.58 -4.18
C GLN A 123 6.37 -16.81 -3.40
N LEU A 124 6.49 -17.36 -2.19
CA LEU A 124 5.35 -17.74 -1.35
C LEU A 124 4.86 -16.64 -0.40
N GLN A 125 5.59 -15.52 -0.34
CA GLN A 125 5.27 -14.40 0.53
C GLN A 125 5.23 -13.13 -0.33
N PRO A 126 4.15 -12.33 -0.33
CA PRO A 126 4.21 -11.00 -0.92
C PRO A 126 5.03 -10.06 -0.01
N ILE A 127 5.47 -8.93 -0.55
CA ILE A 127 6.24 -7.92 0.19
C ILE A 127 5.48 -7.33 1.40
N GLY A 128 4.16 -7.35 1.35
CA GLY A 128 3.29 -6.75 2.35
C GLY A 128 1.82 -6.96 2.04
N THR A 129 0.96 -6.38 2.86
CA THR A 129 -0.48 -6.28 2.62
C THR A 129 -0.79 -4.89 2.08
N ALA A 130 -1.59 -4.84 1.02
CA ALA A 130 -2.04 -3.58 0.42
C ALA A 130 -3.41 -3.19 0.97
N TRP A 131 -3.53 -1.94 1.39
CA TRP A 131 -4.77 -1.32 1.81
C TRP A 131 -5.03 -0.12 0.90
N ILE A 132 -6.22 -0.05 0.35
CA ILE A 132 -6.65 1.10 -0.45
C ILE A 132 -7.55 1.95 0.42
N LEU A 133 -7.13 3.18 0.65
CA LEU A 133 -7.92 4.19 1.34
C LEU A 133 -8.39 5.21 0.31
N THR A 134 -9.71 5.45 0.28
CA THR A 134 -10.33 6.50 -0.53
C THR A 134 -11.01 7.49 0.42
N LYS A 135 -10.65 8.77 0.30
CA LYS A 135 -11.28 9.82 1.08
C LYS A 135 -12.64 10.17 0.48
N VAL A 136 -13.73 9.82 1.16
CA VAL A 136 -15.11 9.99 0.69
C VAL A 136 -15.70 11.32 1.17
N GLY A 137 -15.09 11.98 2.15
CA GLY A 137 -15.49 13.30 2.64
C GLY A 137 -14.45 14.00 3.52
N VAL A 138 -14.83 15.11 4.16
CA VAL A 138 -13.93 15.92 5.02
C VAL A 138 -13.46 15.15 6.26
N ARG A 139 -14.28 14.22 6.77
CA ARG A 139 -14.01 13.42 7.98
C ARG A 139 -14.26 11.92 7.81
N SER A 140 -14.48 11.47 6.58
CA SER A 140 -14.85 10.09 6.29
C SER A 140 -13.93 9.50 5.21
N SER A 141 -13.38 8.34 5.53
CA SER A 141 -12.55 7.56 4.63
C SER A 141 -13.16 6.17 4.53
N ASP A 142 -13.24 5.65 3.32
CA ASP A 142 -13.45 4.23 3.09
C ASP A 142 -12.07 3.59 2.94
N PHE A 143 -11.87 2.41 3.53
CA PHE A 143 -10.61 1.70 3.43
C PHE A 143 -10.87 0.20 3.42
N GLY A 144 -10.09 -0.51 2.61
CA GLY A 144 -10.19 -1.96 2.50
C GLY A 144 -8.86 -2.57 2.09
N GLU A 145 -8.67 -3.82 2.48
CA GLU A 145 -7.58 -4.63 1.98
C GLU A 145 -7.82 -4.98 0.50
N ASP A 146 -6.79 -4.82 -0.35
CA ASP A 146 -6.77 -5.39 -1.69
C ASP A 146 -5.90 -6.65 -1.66
N ASP A 147 -6.55 -7.78 -1.37
CA ASP A 147 -5.94 -9.11 -1.22
C ASP A 147 -5.26 -9.61 -2.51
N ARG A 148 -5.56 -8.99 -3.65
CA ARG A 148 -4.98 -9.34 -4.96
C ARG A 148 -3.89 -8.38 -5.41
N PHE A 149 -3.66 -7.29 -4.67
CA PHE A 149 -2.71 -6.27 -5.09
C PHE A 149 -1.30 -6.84 -5.31
N PHE A 150 -0.85 -7.74 -4.45
CA PHE A 150 0.48 -8.38 -4.58
C PHE A 150 0.43 -9.79 -5.16
N ILE A 151 -0.64 -10.20 -5.84
CA ILE A 151 -0.72 -11.49 -6.52
C ILE A 151 -0.30 -11.37 -7.98
N THR A 152 0.59 -12.25 -8.42
CA THR A 152 0.90 -12.43 -9.84
C THR A 152 -0.31 -12.99 -10.58
N MET A 153 -0.78 -12.27 -11.60
CA MET A 153 -1.81 -12.80 -12.51
C MET A 153 -1.22 -13.83 -13.46
#